data_AF-A0A2V6SE75-F1
#
_entry.id   AF-A0A2V6SE75-F1
#
_cell.length_a   1.000
_cell.length_b   1.000
_cell.length_c   1.000
_cell.angle_alpha   90.00
_cell.angle_beta   90.00
_cell.angle_gamma   90.00
#
_symmetry.space_group_name_H-M   'P 1'
#
loop_
_entity.id
_entity.type
_entity.pdbx_description
1 polymer ?
#
loop_
_entity_poly.entity_id
_entity_poly.type
_entity_poly.pdbx_seq_one_letter_code
_entity_poly.pdbx_strand_id
1 'polypeptide(L)'
;MMRWIIGSSLRLCLLAAFTGLGLSPGVVLAVEDFNPKNFGPSTRIDNEWFPLKPGTRLVYTGTTIEDDGKPMPRRLVSIVTDLTKVIDGVRTVVVWDVDYKDGRLAETEIAFFAQDNDGNVWLLGEYPEEWEAGKFVKAPAWLHGREDARAGIAMKAKPVVGAPSYAQGWGPAVKWTDRATVDQMGQKTCVRKGCYDDVLVIAETSREEPDAQQLKYYARGVGNVRVGWRGKGEKLKETLELVEVVQLDPKALAEARAKASDLDKRAYKISKKVYANTPPAEARQAKGNQP
;
A
#
# COMPACT_ATOMS: atom_id res chain seq x y z
N MET A 1 -23.26 -15.31 -12.13
CA MET A 1 -22.67 -15.53 -10.80
C MET A 1 -21.45 -14.62 -10.73
N MET A 2 -21.66 -13.37 -10.28
CA MET A 2 -20.69 -12.27 -10.37
C MET A 2 -19.51 -12.53 -9.42
N ARG A 3 -18.29 -12.45 -9.96
CA ARG A 3 -17.04 -12.35 -9.21
C ARG A 3 -16.66 -10.87 -9.17
N TRP A 4 -16.42 -10.33 -7.99
CA TRP A 4 -16.00 -8.95 -7.77
C TRP A 4 -14.60 -8.97 -7.13
N ILE A 5 -13.66 -8.22 -7.69
CA ILE A 5 -12.28 -8.11 -7.17
C ILE A 5 -12.10 -6.66 -6.69
N ILE A 6 -11.65 -6.54 -5.44
CA ILE A 6 -11.33 -5.28 -4.74
C ILE A 6 -9.80 -5.09 -4.80
N GLY A 7 -9.37 -3.84 -4.61
CA GLY A 7 -8.00 -3.34 -4.75
C GLY A 7 -6.89 -4.29 -4.31
N SER A 8 -5.83 -4.30 -5.11
CA SER A 8 -4.48 -4.72 -4.74
C SER A 8 -4.40 -5.85 -3.70
N SER A 9 -5.02 -6.99 -4.00
CA SER A 9 -4.80 -8.26 -3.31
C SER A 9 -5.32 -9.42 -4.18
N LEU A 10 -4.54 -9.68 -5.22
CA LEU A 10 -4.36 -10.94 -5.96
C LEU A 10 -5.14 -12.17 -5.41
N ARG A 11 -6.11 -12.69 -6.19
CA ARG A 11 -6.52 -14.10 -6.08
C ARG A 11 -6.76 -14.74 -7.44
N LEU A 12 -5.86 -15.66 -7.80
CA LEU A 12 -6.14 -16.75 -8.73
C LEU A 12 -6.72 -17.96 -7.96
N CYS A 13 -7.91 -18.40 -8.36
CA CYS A 13 -8.45 -19.74 -8.09
C CYS A 13 -8.17 -20.61 -9.33
N LEU A 14 -7.35 -21.66 -9.19
CA LEU A 14 -7.34 -22.78 -10.14
C LEU A 14 -7.77 -24.05 -9.40
N LEU A 15 -8.74 -24.77 -9.98
CA LEU A 15 -8.91 -26.19 -9.71
C LEU A 15 -7.68 -26.93 -10.23
N ALA A 16 -7.10 -27.78 -9.39
CA ALA A 16 -6.03 -28.68 -9.77
C ALA A 16 -6.59 -29.80 -10.65
N ALA A 17 -6.05 -29.95 -11.86
CA ALA A 17 -5.96 -31.23 -12.53
C ALA A 17 -4.48 -31.64 -12.48
N PHE A 18 -4.20 -32.72 -11.74
CA PHE A 18 -2.89 -33.33 -11.64
C PHE A 18 -2.53 -34.02 -12.95
N THR A 19 -1.45 -33.58 -13.60
CA THR A 19 -0.57 -34.44 -14.40
C THR A 19 0.85 -33.88 -14.26
N GLY A 20 1.78 -34.71 -13.76
CA GLY A 20 3.12 -34.28 -13.37
C GLY A 20 4.06 -34.08 -14.55
N LEU A 21 5.10 -33.27 -14.33
CA LEU A 21 6.46 -33.38 -14.90
C LEU A 21 7.33 -32.20 -14.43
N GLY A 22 8.54 -32.51 -13.94
CA GLY A 22 9.69 -31.60 -13.90
C GLY A 22 9.77 -30.62 -12.72
N LEU A 23 10.61 -30.93 -11.72
CA LEU A 23 11.15 -29.93 -10.79
C LEU A 23 11.98 -28.92 -11.58
N SER A 24 11.38 -27.77 -11.92
CA SER A 24 12.15 -26.60 -12.34
C SER A 24 12.99 -26.11 -11.15
N PRO A 25 14.28 -25.77 -11.33
CA PRO A 25 15.07 -25.19 -10.26
C PRO A 25 14.37 -23.93 -9.76
N GLY A 26 14.13 -23.88 -8.46
CA GLY A 26 13.31 -22.86 -7.82
C GLY A 26 13.81 -21.47 -8.18
N VAL A 27 12.92 -20.64 -8.75
CA VAL A 27 13.15 -19.20 -8.86
C VAL A 27 13.38 -18.68 -7.44
N VAL A 28 14.61 -18.28 -7.15
CA VAL A 28 14.94 -17.61 -5.89
C VAL A 28 14.15 -16.30 -5.87
N LEU A 29 13.23 -16.18 -4.91
CA LEU A 29 12.47 -14.95 -4.70
C LEU A 29 13.43 -13.85 -4.23
N ALA A 30 13.66 -12.84 -5.07
CA ALA A 30 14.48 -11.69 -4.73
C ALA A 30 13.68 -10.72 -3.84
N VAL A 31 13.66 -10.97 -2.54
CA VAL A 31 13.16 -10.00 -1.53
C VAL A 31 14.27 -9.03 -1.15
N GLU A 32 13.91 -7.80 -0.75
CA GLU A 32 14.88 -6.83 -0.27
C GLU A 32 15.46 -7.26 1.10
N ASP A 33 16.72 -6.93 1.34
CA ASP A 33 17.39 -7.23 2.61
C ASP A 33 16.94 -6.23 3.68
N PHE A 34 15.94 -6.63 4.47
CA PHE A 34 15.44 -5.84 5.58
C PHE A 34 16.32 -6.02 6.81
N ASN A 35 16.82 -4.91 7.36
CA ASN A 35 17.55 -4.90 8.62
C ASN A 35 17.01 -3.81 9.56
N PRO A 36 16.44 -4.15 10.73
CA PRO A 36 15.87 -3.17 11.65
C PRO A 36 16.90 -2.15 12.17
N LYS A 37 18.20 -2.46 12.12
CA LYS A 37 19.29 -1.53 12.51
C LYS A 37 19.46 -0.37 11.53
N ASN A 38 18.91 -0.47 10.32
CA ASN A 38 18.93 0.61 9.34
C ASN A 38 17.87 1.67 9.62
N PHE A 39 17.09 1.55 10.69
CA PHE A 39 16.03 2.49 11.05
C PHE A 39 16.40 3.20 12.35
N GLY A 40 16.58 4.52 12.27
CA GLY A 40 16.70 5.37 13.46
C GLY A 40 15.40 5.44 14.27
N PRO A 41 15.42 6.12 15.44
CA PRO A 41 14.23 6.26 16.29
C PRO A 41 13.16 7.20 15.73
N SER A 42 13.43 7.87 14.60
CA SER A 42 12.55 8.85 13.98
C SER A 42 11.41 8.17 13.23
N THR A 43 10.19 8.69 13.41
CA THR A 43 9.02 8.34 12.59
C THR A 43 8.71 9.39 11.54
N ARG A 44 9.65 10.30 11.26
CA ARG A 44 9.51 11.27 10.16
C ARG A 44 9.85 10.58 8.84
N ILE A 45 8.89 10.52 7.94
CA ILE A 45 9.04 10.05 6.57
C ILE A 45 8.96 11.26 5.65
N ASP A 46 10.11 11.70 5.15
CA ASP A 46 10.28 12.90 4.34
C ASP A 46 10.89 12.63 2.96
N ASN A 47 10.90 11.37 2.53
CA ASN A 47 11.22 10.98 1.17
C ASN A 47 10.52 11.93 0.17
N GLU A 48 11.30 12.47 -0.76
CA GLU A 48 10.83 13.53 -1.66
C GLU A 48 9.66 13.10 -2.53
N TRP A 49 9.57 11.81 -2.88
CA TRP A 49 8.53 11.24 -3.73
C TRP A 49 7.34 10.70 -2.95
N PHE A 50 7.56 10.25 -1.70
CA PHE A 50 6.51 9.67 -0.86
C PHE A 50 6.57 10.17 0.58
N PRO A 51 6.34 11.47 0.81
CA PRO A 51 6.35 12.04 2.15
C PRO A 51 5.09 11.65 2.92
N LEU A 52 5.25 11.10 4.13
CA LEU A 52 4.13 10.69 4.99
C LEU A 52 4.10 11.55 6.26
N LYS A 53 3.68 12.80 6.09
CA LYS A 53 3.48 13.74 7.20
C LYS A 53 2.13 13.46 7.89
N PRO A 54 2.09 13.24 9.22
CA PRO A 54 0.84 13.06 9.95
C PRO A 54 -0.18 14.18 9.70
N GLY A 55 -1.43 13.79 9.49
CA GLY A 55 -2.55 14.64 9.12
C GLY A 55 -2.62 15.01 7.63
N THR A 56 -1.69 14.57 6.78
CA THR A 56 -1.89 14.66 5.34
C THR A 56 -3.06 13.75 4.93
N ARG A 57 -4.07 14.32 4.29
CA ARG A 57 -5.17 13.62 3.66
C ARG A 57 -5.09 13.78 2.15
N LEU A 58 -5.14 12.67 1.43
CA LEU A 58 -5.24 12.61 -0.02
C LEU A 58 -6.58 11.98 -0.41
N VAL A 59 -7.26 12.58 -1.38
CA VAL A 59 -8.48 12.02 -1.97
C VAL A 59 -8.26 11.81 -3.46
N TYR A 60 -8.59 10.61 -3.91
CA TYR A 60 -8.53 10.23 -5.31
C TYR A 60 -9.93 9.85 -5.79
N THR A 61 -10.19 10.12 -7.07
CA THR A 61 -11.37 9.63 -7.76
C THR A 61 -10.98 9.10 -9.11
N GLY A 62 -11.73 8.12 -9.61
CA GLY A 62 -11.55 7.62 -10.96
C GLY A 62 -12.46 6.44 -11.21
N THR A 63 -11.96 5.44 -11.94
CA THR A 63 -12.77 4.29 -12.34
C THR A 63 -11.98 2.99 -12.33
N THR A 64 -12.68 1.89 -12.10
CA THR A 64 -12.19 0.54 -12.40
C THR A 64 -13.03 -0.07 -13.50
N ILE A 65 -12.39 -0.77 -14.45
CA ILE A 65 -13.08 -1.63 -15.42
C ILE A 65 -12.64 -3.07 -15.16
N GLU A 66 -13.61 -3.96 -14.98
CA GLU A 66 -13.42 -5.40 -14.74
C GLU A 66 -13.89 -6.22 -15.94
N ASP A 67 -14.15 -7.52 -15.72
CA ASP A 67 -14.56 -8.50 -16.74
C ASP A 67 -15.83 -8.10 -17.51
N ASP A 68 -16.74 -7.32 -16.90
CA ASP A 68 -17.98 -6.88 -17.55
C ASP A 68 -17.77 -5.69 -18.51
N GLY A 69 -16.55 -5.14 -18.55
CA GLY A 69 -16.17 -4.02 -19.40
C GLY A 69 -16.79 -2.68 -19.00
N LYS A 70 -17.58 -2.62 -17.92
CA LYS A 70 -18.26 -1.38 -17.51
C LYS A 70 -17.38 -0.59 -16.53
N PRO A 71 -17.17 0.71 -16.77
CA PRO A 71 -16.46 1.55 -15.82
C PRO A 71 -17.32 1.75 -14.57
N MET A 72 -16.72 1.50 -13.42
CA MET A 72 -17.33 1.74 -12.11
C MET A 72 -16.59 2.87 -11.39
N PRO A 73 -17.31 3.87 -10.83
CA PRO A 73 -16.69 4.93 -10.07
C PRO A 73 -15.93 4.37 -8.85
N ARG A 74 -14.70 4.85 -8.65
CA ARG A 74 -13.89 4.57 -7.47
C ARG A 74 -13.53 5.86 -6.75
N ARG A 75 -13.48 5.82 -5.42
CA ARG A 75 -13.01 6.92 -4.58
C ARG A 75 -12.17 6.38 -3.43
N LEU A 76 -10.91 6.79 -3.39
CA LEU A 76 -9.97 6.43 -2.32
C LEU A 76 -9.70 7.65 -1.44
N VAL A 77 -9.73 7.46 -0.12
CA VAL A 77 -9.24 8.44 0.85
C VAL A 77 -8.09 7.81 1.60
N SER A 78 -6.93 8.46 1.54
CA SER A 78 -5.74 8.07 2.30
C SER A 78 -5.41 9.13 3.32
N ILE A 79 -5.19 8.73 4.58
CA ILE A 79 -4.86 9.64 5.67
C ILE A 79 -3.63 9.11 6.39
N VAL A 80 -2.55 9.90 6.37
CA VAL A 80 -1.40 9.65 7.22
C VAL A 80 -1.80 10.00 8.66
N THR A 81 -1.90 9.00 9.53
CA THR A 81 -2.30 9.25 10.92
C THR A 81 -1.09 9.72 11.74
N ASP A 82 -1.33 10.08 12.99
CA ASP A 82 -0.27 10.24 13.99
C ASP A 82 -0.11 9.02 14.89
N LEU A 83 -0.60 7.86 14.46
CA LEU A 83 -0.31 6.59 15.13
C LEU A 83 1.03 6.03 14.67
N THR A 84 1.65 5.28 15.57
CA THR A 84 2.83 4.47 15.30
C THR A 84 2.63 3.05 15.78
N LYS A 85 3.22 2.07 15.09
CA LYS A 85 3.22 0.66 15.51
C LYS A 85 4.62 0.09 15.37
N VAL A 86 5.06 -0.69 16.35
CA VAL A 86 6.35 -1.39 16.24
C VAL A 86 6.13 -2.74 15.56
N ILE A 87 6.82 -2.95 14.44
CA ILE A 87 6.84 -4.22 13.70
C ILE A 87 8.30 -4.65 13.60
N ASP A 88 8.59 -5.82 14.17
CA ASP A 88 9.93 -6.43 14.20
C ASP A 88 11.05 -5.45 14.61
N GLY A 89 10.80 -4.67 15.67
CA GLY A 89 11.75 -3.70 16.21
C GLY A 89 11.77 -2.33 15.52
N VAL A 90 11.08 -2.16 14.39
CA VAL A 90 10.99 -0.88 13.67
C VAL A 90 9.69 -0.16 14.01
N ARG A 91 9.80 1.10 14.43
CA ARG A 91 8.65 1.97 14.68
C ARG A 91 8.14 2.56 13.37
N THR A 92 6.93 2.18 12.98
CA THR A 92 6.28 2.58 11.72
C THR A 92 5.27 3.70 11.93
N VAL A 93 4.99 4.47 10.88
CA VAL A 93 3.83 5.37 10.75
C VAL A 93 2.66 4.57 10.19
N VAL A 94 1.47 4.79 10.75
CA VAL A 94 0.24 4.15 10.26
C VAL A 94 -0.47 5.08 9.27
N VAL A 95 -0.69 4.59 8.06
CA VAL A 95 -1.56 5.22 7.06
C VAL A 95 -2.90 4.49 7.08
N TRP A 96 -4.00 5.25 7.05
CA TRP A 96 -5.36 4.71 7.03
C TRP A 96 -6.02 5.03 5.70
N ASP A 97 -6.40 3.98 4.99
CA ASP A 97 -7.04 4.05 3.68
C ASP A 97 -8.50 3.60 3.77
N VAL A 98 -9.35 4.28 3.01
CA VAL A 98 -10.77 3.96 2.85
C VAL A 98 -11.12 4.04 1.38
N ASP A 99 -11.47 2.89 0.82
CA ASP A 99 -11.77 2.73 -0.59
C ASP A 99 -13.26 2.47 -0.82
N TYR A 100 -13.83 3.22 -1.76
CA TYR A 100 -15.21 3.15 -2.15
C TYR A 100 -15.34 2.77 -3.62
N LYS A 101 -16.21 1.80 -3.89
CA LYS A 101 -16.59 1.38 -5.24
C LYS A 101 -18.09 1.59 -5.42
N ASP A 102 -18.48 2.32 -6.45
CA ASP A 102 -19.89 2.69 -6.69
C ASP A 102 -20.56 3.31 -5.44
N GLY A 103 -19.82 4.18 -4.76
CA GLY A 103 -20.27 4.86 -3.53
C GLY A 103 -20.42 3.95 -2.29
N ARG A 104 -20.10 2.66 -2.38
CA ARG A 104 -20.15 1.70 -1.27
C ARG A 104 -18.74 1.41 -0.77
N LEU A 105 -18.59 1.19 0.55
CA LEU A 105 -17.32 0.76 1.14
C LEU A 105 -16.92 -0.57 0.49
N ALA A 106 -15.74 -0.58 -0.14
CA ALA A 106 -15.12 -1.77 -0.69
C ALA A 106 -14.04 -2.27 0.26
N GLU A 107 -13.22 -1.37 0.79
CA GLU A 107 -12.13 -1.72 1.68
C GLU A 107 -11.83 -0.61 2.67
N THR A 108 -11.36 -0.99 3.85
CA THR A 108 -10.62 -0.08 4.71
C THR A 108 -9.37 -0.77 5.22
N GLU A 109 -8.25 -0.06 5.22
CA GLU A 109 -6.94 -0.65 5.49
C GLU A 109 -6.12 0.25 6.40
N ILE A 110 -5.30 -0.37 7.25
CA ILE A 110 -4.12 0.30 7.83
C ILE A 110 -2.84 -0.32 7.28
N ALA A 111 -1.93 0.54 6.81
CA ALA A 111 -0.63 0.16 6.27
C ALA A 111 0.50 0.79 7.10
N PHE A 112 1.62 0.07 7.22
CA PHE A 112 2.70 0.42 8.14
C PHE A 112 3.99 0.76 7.40
N PHE A 113 4.37 2.04 7.44
CA PHE A 113 5.54 2.55 6.73
C PHE A 113 6.66 2.99 7.66
N ALA A 114 7.91 2.80 7.26
CA ALA A 114 9.06 3.38 7.93
C ALA A 114 10.09 3.86 6.91
N GLN A 115 10.83 4.93 7.22
CA GLN A 115 11.94 5.38 6.39
C GLN A 115 13.26 4.92 7.02
N ASP A 116 14.10 4.27 6.22
CA ASP A 116 15.45 3.88 6.66
C ASP A 116 16.42 5.08 6.65
N ASN A 117 17.63 4.86 7.17
CA ASN A 117 18.68 5.88 7.26
C ASN A 117 19.20 6.35 5.89
N ASP A 118 18.96 5.57 4.83
CA ASP A 118 19.31 5.92 3.45
C ASP A 118 18.19 6.70 2.74
N GLY A 119 17.02 6.83 3.38
CA GLY A 119 15.86 7.58 2.92
C GLY A 119 14.85 6.76 2.10
N ASN A 120 15.01 5.42 2.01
CA ASN A 120 14.00 4.58 1.38
C ASN A 120 12.80 4.42 2.31
N VAL A 121 11.61 4.48 1.75
CA VAL A 121 10.37 4.19 2.47
C VAL A 121 10.06 2.71 2.30
N TRP A 122 9.93 2.00 3.42
CA TRP A 122 9.60 0.60 3.51
C TRP A 122 8.14 0.41 3.89
N LEU A 123 7.50 -0.62 3.33
CA LEU A 123 6.21 -1.15 3.75
C LEU A 123 6.46 -2.42 4.57
N LEU A 124 6.02 -2.40 5.83
CA LEU A 124 6.24 -3.49 6.79
C LEU A 124 5.00 -4.35 7.02
N GLY A 125 3.88 -4.02 6.37
CA GLY A 125 2.66 -4.82 6.41
C GLY A 125 1.39 -4.00 6.24
N GLU A 126 0.29 -4.73 6.13
CA GLU A 126 -1.04 -4.20 5.88
C GLU A 126 -2.10 -5.00 6.65
N TYR A 127 -3.16 -4.32 7.03
CA TYR A 127 -4.39 -4.91 7.54
C TYR A 127 -5.60 -4.32 6.82
N PRO A 128 -6.00 -4.92 5.69
CA PRO A 128 -7.26 -4.60 5.02
C PRO A 128 -8.43 -5.31 5.68
N GLU A 129 -9.60 -4.69 5.62
CA GLU A 129 -10.91 -5.31 5.78
C GLU A 129 -11.71 -5.08 4.51
N GLU A 130 -12.03 -6.14 3.80
CA GLU A 130 -12.77 -6.12 2.55
C GLU A 130 -14.26 -6.33 2.78
N TRP A 131 -15.07 -5.59 2.01
CA TRP A 131 -16.52 -5.52 2.13
C TRP A 131 -17.19 -5.70 0.78
N GLU A 132 -18.25 -6.50 0.75
CA GLU A 132 -19.08 -6.69 -0.43
C GLU A 132 -20.56 -6.60 -0.03
N ALA A 133 -21.33 -5.77 -0.73
CA ALA A 133 -22.74 -5.52 -0.43
C ALA A 133 -23.01 -5.22 1.07
N GLY A 134 -22.09 -4.48 1.71
CA GLY A 134 -22.18 -4.09 3.11
C GLY A 134 -21.84 -5.19 4.12
N LYS A 135 -21.32 -6.34 3.67
CA LYS A 135 -20.92 -7.46 4.52
C LYS A 135 -19.40 -7.61 4.51
N PHE A 136 -18.82 -7.84 5.70
CA PHE A 136 -17.41 -8.20 5.83
C PHE A 136 -17.13 -9.51 5.08
N VAL A 137 -16.09 -9.52 4.25
CA VAL A 137 -15.70 -10.67 3.43
C VAL A 137 -14.46 -11.33 4.01
N LYS A 138 -13.36 -10.57 4.12
CA LYS A 138 -12.06 -11.07 4.58
C LYS A 138 -11.18 -9.93 5.10
N ALA A 139 -10.13 -10.31 5.82
CA ALA A 139 -9.05 -9.40 6.24
C ALA A 139 -7.67 -10.08 6.02
N PRO A 140 -7.17 -10.13 4.77
CA PRO A 140 -5.91 -10.79 4.42
C PRO A 140 -4.69 -10.00 4.92
N ALA A 141 -4.49 -9.98 6.23
CA ALA A 141 -3.42 -9.25 6.89
C ALA A 141 -2.06 -9.91 6.67
N TRP A 142 -1.01 -9.10 6.58
CA TRP A 142 0.37 -9.55 6.63
C TRP A 142 1.25 -8.52 7.36
N LEU A 143 2.25 -8.98 8.11
CA LEU A 143 3.23 -8.14 8.80
C LEU A 143 4.60 -8.79 8.68
N HIS A 144 5.65 -7.98 8.50
CA HIS A 144 7.02 -8.47 8.47
C HIS A 144 7.35 -9.36 9.68
N GLY A 145 8.03 -10.49 9.43
CA GLY A 145 8.42 -11.43 10.47
C GLY A 145 7.27 -12.32 10.98
N ARG A 146 6.12 -12.31 10.31
CA ARG A 146 4.94 -13.16 10.61
C ARG A 146 4.54 -13.96 9.38
N GLU A 147 4.22 -15.24 9.56
CA GLU A 147 3.80 -16.13 8.46
C GLU A 147 4.72 -16.02 7.23
N ASP A 148 6.04 -16.00 7.46
CA ASP A 148 7.12 -15.83 6.47
C ASP A 148 7.10 -14.54 5.65
N ALA A 149 6.31 -13.55 6.05
CA ALA A 149 6.21 -12.29 5.33
C ALA A 149 7.47 -11.42 5.49
N ARG A 150 7.87 -10.77 4.39
CA ARG A 150 9.03 -9.89 4.29
C ARG A 150 8.60 -8.47 3.92
N ALA A 151 9.12 -7.48 4.63
CA ALA A 151 8.96 -6.08 4.27
C ALA A 151 9.61 -5.81 2.92
N GLY A 152 9.12 -4.80 2.21
CA GLY A 152 9.71 -4.36 0.95
C GLY A 152 9.80 -2.85 0.89
N ILE A 153 10.40 -2.34 -0.18
CA ILE A 153 10.56 -0.90 -0.40
C ILE A 153 9.31 -0.39 -1.11
N ALA A 154 8.56 0.51 -0.49
CA ALA A 154 7.44 1.22 -1.11
C ALA A 154 7.93 2.33 -2.06
N MET A 155 9.02 3.02 -1.69
CA MET A 155 9.63 4.08 -2.50
C MET A 155 11.12 4.20 -2.20
N LYS A 156 11.96 4.17 -3.24
CA LYS A 156 13.41 4.41 -3.09
C LYS A 156 13.68 5.89 -2.79
N ALA A 157 14.75 6.18 -2.04
CA ALA A 157 15.25 7.55 -1.88
C ALA A 157 15.71 8.16 -3.20
N LYS A 158 16.40 7.36 -4.01
CA LYS A 158 16.99 7.75 -5.29
C LYS A 158 16.53 6.77 -6.38
N PRO A 159 15.29 6.92 -6.89
CA PRO A 159 14.81 6.09 -7.98
C PRO A 159 15.61 6.39 -9.26
N VAL A 160 15.96 5.33 -10.01
CA VAL A 160 16.76 5.41 -11.24
C VAL A 160 16.15 4.49 -12.29
N VAL A 161 15.86 5.04 -13.48
CA VAL A 161 15.40 4.26 -14.64
C VAL A 161 16.47 3.26 -15.06
N GLY A 162 16.06 2.03 -15.39
CA GLY A 162 16.98 0.96 -15.80
C GLY A 162 17.61 0.17 -14.64
N ALA A 163 17.39 0.58 -13.39
CA ALA A 163 17.72 -0.25 -12.24
C ALA A 163 16.81 -1.50 -12.18
N PRO A 164 17.28 -2.62 -11.60
CA PRO A 164 16.44 -3.80 -11.37
C PRO A 164 15.15 -3.47 -10.60
N SER A 165 14.11 -4.25 -10.84
CA SER A 165 12.88 -4.17 -10.02
C SER A 165 13.18 -4.54 -8.57
N TYR A 166 12.39 -4.00 -7.64
CA TYR A 166 12.52 -4.23 -6.20
C TYR A 166 11.20 -4.74 -5.62
N ALA A 167 11.27 -5.56 -4.57
CA ALA A 167 10.08 -6.05 -3.89
C ALA A 167 9.44 -4.92 -3.06
N GLN A 168 8.13 -4.73 -3.18
CA GLN A 168 7.36 -3.82 -2.33
C GLN A 168 6.81 -4.51 -1.08
N GLY A 169 6.78 -5.84 -1.11
CA GLY A 169 6.55 -6.70 0.04
C GLY A 169 6.51 -8.16 -0.41
N TRP A 170 6.43 -9.06 0.56
CA TRP A 170 6.19 -10.47 0.33
C TRP A 170 5.30 -11.00 1.45
N GLY A 171 4.10 -11.44 1.11
CA GLY A 171 3.12 -11.98 2.04
C GLY A 171 2.58 -13.31 1.51
N PRO A 172 3.28 -14.43 1.71
CA PRO A 172 2.95 -15.69 1.04
C PRO A 172 1.58 -16.24 1.49
N ALA A 173 1.24 -16.08 2.77
CA ALA A 173 -0.07 -16.48 3.30
C ALA A 173 -1.25 -15.73 2.67
N VAL A 174 -1.00 -14.54 2.12
CA VAL A 174 -2.00 -13.67 1.49
C VAL A 174 -1.79 -13.52 -0.02
N LYS A 175 -0.81 -14.23 -0.60
CA LYS A 175 -0.41 -14.16 -2.02
C LYS A 175 0.02 -12.75 -2.48
N TRP A 176 0.67 -12.01 -1.59
CA TRP A 176 1.24 -10.69 -1.89
C TRP A 176 2.68 -10.83 -2.40
N THR A 177 2.93 -10.40 -3.64
CA THR A 177 4.24 -10.60 -4.31
C THR A 177 4.72 -9.37 -5.10
N ASP A 178 4.13 -8.22 -4.80
CA ASP A 178 4.26 -7.02 -5.62
C ASP A 178 5.70 -6.52 -5.71
N ARG A 179 6.06 -6.11 -6.92
CA ARG A 179 7.36 -5.55 -7.27
C ARG A 179 7.17 -4.25 -8.03
N ALA A 180 8.05 -3.31 -7.78
CA ALA A 180 8.10 -2.04 -8.46
C ALA A 180 9.34 -1.93 -9.37
N THR A 181 9.16 -1.25 -10.49
CA THR A 181 10.22 -0.81 -11.40
C THR A 181 10.09 0.69 -11.61
N VAL A 182 11.22 1.40 -11.62
CA VAL A 182 11.24 2.81 -12.02
C VAL A 182 11.05 2.86 -13.54
N ASP A 183 9.85 3.19 -13.97
CA ASP A 183 9.43 3.15 -15.38
C ASP A 183 9.93 4.38 -16.12
N GLN A 184 9.60 5.57 -15.61
CA GLN A 184 9.94 6.84 -16.23
C GLN A 184 10.22 7.91 -15.17
N MET A 185 10.98 8.94 -15.55
CA MET A 185 11.25 10.12 -14.72
C MET A 185 11.13 11.39 -15.57
N GLY A 186 11.01 12.55 -14.93
CA GLY A 186 10.89 13.84 -15.62
C GLY A 186 9.58 14.02 -16.40
N GLN A 187 8.55 13.25 -16.08
CA GLN A 187 7.27 13.30 -16.77
C GLN A 187 6.44 14.53 -16.36
N LYS A 188 5.39 14.81 -17.12
CA LYS A 188 4.38 15.82 -16.79
C LYS A 188 3.01 15.16 -16.72
N THR A 189 2.19 15.57 -15.75
CA THR A 189 0.83 15.03 -15.61
C THR A 189 -0.12 16.10 -15.09
N CYS A 190 -1.34 16.16 -15.64
CA CYS A 190 -2.40 17.02 -15.13
C CYS A 190 -3.55 16.17 -14.62
N VAL A 191 -3.93 16.38 -13.38
CA VAL A 191 -5.09 15.76 -12.71
C VAL A 191 -6.03 16.86 -12.22
N ARG A 192 -7.21 16.49 -11.71
CA ARG A 192 -8.20 17.48 -11.23
C ARG A 192 -7.64 18.45 -10.19
N LYS A 193 -6.71 18.01 -9.33
CA LYS A 193 -6.08 18.87 -8.32
C LYS A 193 -5.08 19.89 -8.90
N GLY A 194 -4.56 19.67 -10.11
CA GLY A 194 -3.57 20.52 -10.76
C GLY A 194 -2.62 19.76 -11.69
N CYS A 195 -1.71 20.49 -12.32
CA CYS A 195 -0.62 19.94 -13.12
C CYS A 195 0.68 19.85 -12.32
N TYR A 196 1.44 18.79 -12.57
CA TYR A 196 2.72 18.49 -11.94
C TYR A 196 3.77 18.26 -13.03
N ASP A 197 4.94 18.86 -12.82
CA ASP A 197 6.17 18.62 -13.57
C ASP A 197 7.12 17.74 -12.75
N ASP A 198 8.19 17.23 -13.38
CA ASP A 198 9.18 16.32 -12.77
C ASP A 198 8.55 15.11 -12.06
N VAL A 199 7.66 14.42 -12.77
CA VAL A 199 6.90 13.28 -12.24
C VAL A 199 7.68 11.98 -12.43
N LEU A 200 7.77 11.21 -11.36
CA LEU A 200 8.28 9.84 -11.33
C LEU A 200 7.13 8.88 -11.64
N VAL A 201 7.34 7.93 -12.55
CA VAL A 201 6.40 6.84 -12.82
C VAL A 201 7.01 5.53 -12.33
N ILE A 202 6.30 4.86 -11.42
CA ILE A 202 6.61 3.51 -10.98
C ILE A 202 5.62 2.56 -11.67
N ALA A 203 6.15 1.52 -12.31
CA ALA A 203 5.36 0.39 -12.78
C ALA A 203 5.42 -0.74 -11.75
N GLU A 204 4.27 -1.13 -11.24
CA GLU A 204 4.10 -2.20 -10.26
C GLU A 204 3.52 -3.44 -10.95
N THR A 205 4.01 -4.62 -10.59
CA THR A 205 3.57 -5.92 -11.13
C THR A 205 3.66 -6.98 -10.04
N SER A 206 3.07 -8.14 -10.26
CA SER A 206 3.14 -9.28 -9.33
C SER A 206 3.66 -10.52 -10.04
N ARG A 207 4.10 -11.51 -9.27
CA ARG A 207 4.53 -12.80 -9.82
C ARG A 207 3.37 -13.52 -10.53
N GLU A 208 2.16 -13.37 -10.02
CA GLU A 208 0.98 -14.07 -10.52
C GLU A 208 0.38 -13.39 -11.76
N GLU A 209 0.67 -12.11 -11.97
CA GLU A 209 0.16 -11.32 -13.11
C GLU A 209 1.31 -10.57 -13.82
N PRO A 210 2.28 -11.30 -14.42
CA PRO A 210 3.49 -10.69 -14.99
C PRO A 210 3.22 -9.83 -16.25
N ASP A 211 2.06 -10.01 -16.88
CA ASP A 211 1.61 -9.26 -18.06
C ASP A 211 0.64 -8.10 -17.72
N ALA A 212 0.48 -7.81 -16.43
CA ALA A 212 -0.32 -6.71 -15.90
C ALA A 212 0.56 -5.76 -15.09
N GLN A 213 0.35 -4.46 -15.27
CA GLN A 213 1.07 -3.44 -14.53
C GLN A 213 0.17 -2.30 -14.12
N GLN A 214 0.21 -1.96 -12.83
CA GLN A 214 -0.31 -0.69 -12.33
C GLN A 214 0.79 0.37 -12.47
N LEU A 215 0.40 1.57 -12.89
CA LEU A 215 1.30 2.71 -13.05
C LEU A 215 0.98 3.74 -11.97
N LYS A 216 1.94 4.09 -11.11
CA LYS A 216 1.79 5.14 -10.10
C LYS A 216 2.68 6.32 -10.43
N TYR A 217 2.07 7.49 -10.52
CA TYR A 217 2.72 8.75 -10.86
C TYR A 217 2.94 9.54 -9.58
N TYR A 218 4.19 9.80 -9.21
CA TYR A 218 4.56 10.50 -7.99
C TYR A 218 5.06 11.90 -8.32
N ALA A 219 4.53 12.90 -7.60
CA ALA A 219 5.01 14.28 -7.63
C ALA A 219 5.73 14.62 -6.32
N ARG A 220 6.83 15.37 -6.43
CA ARG A 220 7.65 15.73 -5.27
C ARG A 220 6.86 16.51 -4.22
N GLY A 221 7.05 16.15 -2.95
CA GLY A 221 6.37 16.79 -1.82
C GLY A 221 4.89 16.46 -1.68
N VAL A 222 4.29 15.72 -2.63
CA VAL A 222 2.86 15.37 -2.64
C VAL A 222 2.66 13.88 -2.44
N GLY A 223 3.42 13.03 -3.12
CA GLY A 223 3.14 11.59 -3.17
C GLY A 223 2.55 11.17 -4.52
N ASN A 224 1.78 10.08 -4.49
CA ASN A 224 1.06 9.61 -5.66
C ASN A 224 0.00 10.65 -6.09
N VAL A 225 -0.01 11.03 -7.36
CA VAL A 225 -0.98 11.98 -7.93
C VAL A 225 -1.91 11.33 -8.95
N ARG A 226 -1.52 10.17 -9.51
CA ARG A 226 -2.30 9.43 -10.50
C ARG A 226 -1.96 7.95 -10.47
N VAL A 227 -3.00 7.13 -10.60
CA VAL A 227 -2.90 5.70 -10.89
C VAL A 227 -3.42 5.46 -12.30
N GLY A 228 -2.72 4.62 -13.04
CA GLY A 228 -3.16 4.06 -14.32
C GLY A 228 -2.78 2.59 -14.42
N TRP A 229 -2.95 2.01 -15.60
CA TRP A 229 -2.67 0.61 -15.85
C TRP A 229 -2.14 0.40 -17.27
N ARG A 230 -1.42 -0.70 -17.49
CA ARG A 230 -1.05 -1.20 -18.82
C ARG A 230 -0.84 -2.71 -18.81
N GLY A 231 -0.81 -3.31 -20.00
CA GLY A 231 -0.54 -4.74 -20.17
C GLY A 231 -1.78 -5.54 -20.58
N LYS A 232 -1.56 -6.65 -21.28
CA LYS A 232 -2.64 -7.50 -21.81
C LYS A 232 -3.25 -8.39 -20.74
N GLY A 233 -2.52 -8.64 -19.66
CA GLY A 233 -2.98 -9.43 -18.52
C GLY A 233 -3.83 -8.64 -17.54
N GLU A 234 -3.99 -7.32 -17.74
CA GLU A 234 -4.72 -6.47 -16.80
C GLU A 234 -6.22 -6.77 -16.80
N LYS A 235 -6.70 -7.25 -15.65
CA LYS A 235 -8.11 -7.56 -15.40
C LYS A 235 -8.82 -6.42 -14.68
N LEU A 236 -8.09 -5.69 -13.82
CA LEU A 236 -8.62 -4.56 -13.08
C LEU A 236 -7.97 -3.28 -13.62
N LYS A 237 -8.65 -2.71 -14.62
CA LYS A 237 -8.19 -1.51 -15.31
C LYS A 237 -8.50 -0.27 -14.47
N GLU A 238 -7.70 -0.04 -13.45
CA GLU A 238 -7.85 1.06 -12.52
C GLU A 238 -7.23 2.36 -13.04
N THR A 239 -8.02 3.43 -12.99
CA THR A 239 -7.53 4.80 -13.08
C THR A 239 -7.96 5.58 -11.85
N LEU A 240 -7.04 6.30 -11.23
CA LEU A 240 -7.32 7.24 -10.15
C LEU A 240 -6.56 8.53 -10.37
N GLU A 241 -7.18 9.64 -10.00
CA GLU A 241 -6.57 10.96 -10.05
C GLU A 241 -6.74 11.66 -8.71
N LEU A 242 -5.67 12.30 -8.24
CA LEU A 242 -5.71 13.14 -7.05
C LEU A 242 -6.65 14.32 -7.30
N VAL A 243 -7.65 14.46 -6.43
CA VAL A 243 -8.60 15.58 -6.44
C VAL A 243 -8.42 16.51 -5.26
N GLU A 244 -7.85 16.03 -4.16
CA GLU A 244 -7.64 16.80 -2.94
C GLU A 244 -6.36 16.35 -2.23
N VAL A 245 -5.57 17.31 -1.77
CA VAL A 245 -4.51 17.09 -0.78
C VAL A 245 -4.58 18.21 0.24
N VAL A 246 -4.80 17.87 1.51
CA VAL A 246 -4.97 18.84 2.60
C VAL A 246 -4.28 18.37 3.87
N GLN A 247 -3.93 19.32 4.73
CA GLN A 247 -3.53 19.04 6.11
C GLN A 247 -4.77 19.11 7.00
N LEU A 248 -5.08 18.00 7.67
CA LEU A 248 -6.18 17.91 8.62
C LEU A 248 -5.92 18.81 9.83
N ASP A 249 -6.99 19.41 10.36
CA ASP A 249 -6.98 20.04 11.67
C ASP A 249 -6.86 18.99 12.79
N PRO A 250 -6.55 19.39 14.04
CA PRO A 250 -6.38 18.46 15.15
C PRO A 250 -7.60 17.58 15.45
N LYS A 251 -8.82 18.08 15.21
CA LYS A 251 -10.05 17.32 15.47
C LYS A 251 -10.23 16.23 14.42
N ALA A 252 -10.11 16.57 13.14
CA ALA A 252 -10.20 15.60 12.04
C ALA A 252 -9.09 14.55 12.11
N LEU A 253 -7.87 14.94 12.51
CA LEU A 253 -6.78 13.99 12.77
C LEU A 253 -7.10 13.04 13.93
N ALA A 254 -7.68 13.54 15.02
CA ALA A 254 -8.09 12.69 16.15
C ALA A 254 -9.20 11.70 15.76
N GLU A 255 -10.13 12.10 14.89
CA GLU A 255 -11.16 11.21 14.34
C GLU A 255 -10.54 10.10 13.48
N ALA A 256 -9.60 10.45 12.58
CA ALA A 256 -8.86 9.48 11.78
C ALA A 256 -8.05 8.51 12.66
N ARG A 257 -7.38 9.03 13.70
CA ARG A 257 -6.65 8.23 14.69
C ARG A 257 -7.56 7.21 15.37
N ALA A 258 -8.76 7.62 15.78
CA ALA A 258 -9.73 6.72 16.42
C ALA A 258 -10.15 5.58 15.47
N LYS A 259 -10.44 5.90 14.20
CA LYS A 259 -10.81 4.90 13.18
C LYS A 259 -9.68 3.91 12.90
N ALA A 260 -8.46 4.38 12.70
CA ALA A 260 -7.29 3.52 12.49
C ALA A 260 -6.99 2.66 13.73
N SER A 261 -7.13 3.21 14.93
CA SER A 261 -6.98 2.46 16.19
C SER A 261 -8.04 1.37 16.33
N ASP A 262 -9.27 1.60 15.86
CA ASP A 262 -10.31 0.58 15.89
C ASP A 262 -10.04 -0.55 14.88
N LEU A 263 -9.42 -0.27 13.73
CA LEU A 263 -8.93 -1.30 12.82
C LEU A 263 -7.83 -2.14 13.48
N ASP A 264 -6.80 -1.50 14.06
CA ASP A 264 -5.71 -2.21 14.75
C ASP A 264 -6.25 -3.12 15.87
N LYS A 265 -7.20 -2.63 16.69
CA LYS A 265 -7.86 -3.46 17.73
C LYS A 265 -8.62 -4.67 17.15
N ARG A 266 -9.30 -4.52 16.01
CA ARG A 266 -10.02 -5.63 15.36
C ARG A 266 -9.04 -6.66 14.80
N ALA A 267 -7.88 -6.22 14.32
CA ALA A 267 -6.83 -7.10 13.80
C ALA A 267 -6.37 -8.15 14.83
N TYR A 268 -6.29 -7.81 16.12
CA TYR A 268 -5.98 -8.78 17.19
C TYR A 268 -7.02 -9.89 17.35
N LYS A 269 -8.27 -9.65 16.94
CA LYS A 269 -9.35 -10.64 17.02
C LYS A 269 -9.46 -11.45 15.73
N ILE A 270 -9.33 -10.79 14.58
CA ILE A 270 -9.57 -11.35 13.25
C ILE A 270 -8.30 -12.05 12.71
N SER A 271 -7.14 -11.42 12.85
CA SER A 271 -5.87 -11.85 12.23
C SER A 271 -4.84 -12.27 13.27
N LYS A 272 -5.26 -13.11 14.24
CA LYS A 272 -4.47 -13.52 15.42
C LYS A 272 -3.06 -14.03 15.08
N LYS A 273 -2.91 -14.85 14.04
CA LYS A 273 -1.60 -15.41 13.65
C LYS A 273 -0.57 -14.34 13.32
N VAL A 274 -1.03 -13.22 12.79
CA VAL A 274 -0.20 -12.09 12.39
C VAL A 274 -0.05 -11.08 13.54
N TYR A 275 -1.13 -10.80 14.27
CA TYR A 275 -1.18 -9.68 15.24
C TYR A 275 -0.89 -10.04 16.70
N ALA A 276 -1.16 -11.27 17.15
CA ALA A 276 -1.22 -11.60 18.58
C ALA A 276 0.06 -11.26 19.36
N ASN A 277 1.22 -11.28 18.70
CA ASN A 277 2.52 -11.01 19.30
C ASN A 277 3.12 -9.68 18.82
N THR A 278 2.28 -8.69 18.51
CA THR A 278 2.72 -7.34 18.15
C THR A 278 2.17 -6.33 19.15
N PRO A 279 2.93 -5.28 19.51
CA PRO A 279 2.38 -4.19 20.30
C PRO A 279 1.28 -3.45 19.52
N PRO A 280 0.23 -2.95 20.19
CA PRO A 280 -0.82 -2.18 19.54
C PRO A 280 -0.28 -0.88 18.96
N ALA A 281 -0.99 -0.32 17.98
CA ALA A 281 -0.70 1.02 17.52
C ALA A 281 -0.93 2.03 18.65
N GLU A 282 0.00 2.97 18.82
CA GLU A 282 -0.04 4.02 19.83
C GLU A 282 0.03 5.40 19.17
N ALA A 283 -0.65 6.39 19.76
CA ALA A 283 -0.51 7.77 19.32
C ALA A 283 0.95 8.23 19.52
N ARG A 284 1.49 8.93 18.53
CA ARG A 284 2.78 9.58 18.64
C ARG A 284 2.71 10.51 19.85
N GLN A 285 3.58 10.28 20.82
CA GLN A 285 3.76 11.24 21.90
C GLN A 285 4.18 12.55 21.25
N ALA A 286 3.40 13.61 21.46
CA ALA A 286 3.89 14.96 21.19
C ALA A 286 5.23 15.04 21.92
N LYS A 287 6.30 15.49 21.24
CA LYS A 287 7.50 15.88 21.98
C LYS A 287 7.05 16.98 22.93
N GLY A 288 6.76 16.61 24.17
CA GLY A 288 6.71 17.56 25.26
C GLY A 288 8.07 18.25 25.24
N ASN A 289 8.07 19.56 25.41
CA ASN A 289 9.24 20.26 25.88
C ASN A 289 9.78 19.45 27.06
N GLN A 290 10.86 18.69 26.84
CA GLN A 290 11.63 18.20 27.95
C GLN A 290 12.26 19.45 28.59
N PRO A 291 12.14 19.61 29.92
CA PRO A 291 12.81 20.69 30.63
C PRO A 291 14.33 20.62 30.47
#